data_AF-A0A5S4EUZ7-F1
#
_entry.id   AF-A0A5S4EUZ7-F1
#
_cell.length_a   1.000
_cell.length_b   1.000
_cell.length_c   1.000
_cell.angle_alpha   90.00
_cell.angle_beta   90.00
_cell.angle_gamma   90.00
#
_symmetry.space_group_name_H-M   'P 1'
#
loop_
_entity.id
_entity.type
_entity.pdbx_description
1 polymer ?
#
loop_
_entity_poly.entity_id
_entity_poly.type
_entity_poly.pdbx_seq_one_letter_code
_entity_poly.pdbx_strand_id
1 'polypeptide(L)' 'MSVRLVIVDDQPLVRRGLRATFDDVADVVVVGEAANGVEALEGLRGG' A
#
# COMPACT_ATOMS: atom_id res chain seq x y z
N MET A 1 3.87 15.63 -8.59
CA MET A 1 2.47 15.27 -8.31
C MET A 1 2.52 13.83 -7.86
N SER A 2 2.23 13.54 -6.58
CA SER A 2 2.52 12.20 -6.02
C SER A 2 1.36 11.23 -6.20
N VAL A 3 1.66 10.01 -6.64
CA VAL A 3 0.75 8.86 -6.65
C VAL A 3 0.61 8.33 -5.22
N ARG A 4 -0.63 8.24 -4.72
CA ARG A 4 -0.95 7.58 -3.45
C ARG A 4 -1.20 6.09 -3.71
N LEU A 5 -0.40 5.22 -3.10
CA LEU A 5 -0.45 3.78 -3.30
C LEU A 5 -0.95 3.06 -2.04
N VAL A 6 -1.89 2.14 -2.21
CA VAL A 6 -2.26 1.13 -1.20
C VAL A 6 -1.84 -0.24 -1.71
N ILE A 7 -1.18 -1.03 -0.87
CA ILE A 7 -0.74 -2.39 -1.22
C ILE A 7 -1.71 -3.40 -0.62
N VAL A 8 -2.28 -4.28 -1.45
CA VAL A 8 -3.25 -5.31 -1.01
C VAL A 8 -2.74 -6.69 -1.43
N ASP A 9 -2.38 -7.51 -0.46
CA ASP A 9 -1.88 -8.88 -0.67
C ASP A 9 -1.99 -9.67 0.65
N ASP A 10 -2.39 -10.94 0.61
CA ASP A 10 -2.57 -11.77 1.81
C ASP A 10 -1.24 -12.28 2.41
N GLN A 11 -0.12 -12.14 1.69
CA GLN A 11 1.20 -12.58 2.12
C GLN A 11 2.04 -11.42 2.69
N PRO A 12 2.38 -11.43 3.99
CA PRO A 12 3.17 -10.36 4.61
C PRO A 12 4.55 -10.15 3.96
N LEU A 13 5.16 -11.20 3.41
CA LEU A 13 6.45 -11.10 2.73
C LEU A 13 6.36 -10.28 1.45
N VAL A 14 5.31 -10.49 0.65
CA VAL A 14 5.07 -9.78 -0.61
C VAL A 14 4.82 -8.30 -0.32
N ARG A 15 3.96 -7.98 0.67
CA ARG A 15 3.71 -6.58 1.06
C ARG A 15 4.97 -5.84 1.47
N ARG A 16 5.83 -6.46 2.29
CA ARG A 16 7.13 -5.86 2.68
C ARG A 16 8.03 -5.61 1.48
N GLY A 17 8.10 -6.56 0.54
CA GLY A 17 8.90 -6.41 -0.68
C GLY A 17 8.40 -5.29 -1.58
N LEU A 18 7.08 -5.21 -1.79
CA LEU A 18 6.46 -4.13 -2.56
C LEU A 18 6.67 -2.78 -1.89
N ARG A 19 6.47 -2.67 -0.57
CA ARG A 19 6.72 -1.43 0.16
C ARG A 19 8.18 -0.97 0.00
N ALA A 20 9.14 -1.87 0.19
CA ALA A 20 10.56 -1.56 -0.01
C ALA A 20 10.87 -1.12 -1.45
N THR A 21 10.21 -1.73 -2.44
CA THR A 21 10.39 -1.38 -3.86
C THR A 21 9.93 0.04 -4.17
N PHE A 22 8.86 0.50 -3.52
CA PHE A 22 8.27 1.82 -3.77
C PHE A 22 8.81 2.93 -2.85
N ASP A 23 9.56 2.61 -1.80
CA ASP A 23 10.14 3.60 -0.87
C ASP A 23 11.14 4.54 -1.57
N ASP A 24 11.83 4.05 -2.62
CA ASP A 24 12.80 4.81 -3.41
C ASP A 24 12.20 5.53 -4.63
N VAL A 25 10.88 5.42 -4.86
CA VAL A 25 10.21 6.03 -6.01
C VAL A 25 9.71 7.42 -5.63
N ALA A 26 10.42 8.46 -6.07
CA ALA A 26 10.25 9.85 -5.65
C ALA A 26 8.82 10.43 -5.76
N ASP A 27 7.98 9.90 -6.66
CA ASP A 27 6.59 10.35 -6.87
C ASP A 27 5.54 9.34 -6.35
N VAL A 28 5.92 8.35 -5.54
CA VAL A 28 5.00 7.36 -4.96
C VAL A 28 5.02 7.45 -3.45
N VAL A 29 3.84 7.46 -2.84
CA VAL A 29 3.68 7.42 -1.39
C VAL A 29 2.79 6.23 -1.03
N VAL A 30 3.36 5.26 -0.32
CA VAL A 30 2.59 4.14 0.23
C VAL A 30 1.79 4.63 1.44
N VAL A 31 0.49 4.81 1.27
CA VAL A 31 -0.43 5.35 2.28
C VAL A 31 -1.17 4.28 3.08
N GLY A 32 -1.02 3.00 2.72
CA GLY A 32 -1.61 1.90 3.47
C GLY A 32 -1.24 0.51 2.94
N GLU A 33 -1.47 -0.49 3.78
CA GLU A 33 -1.34 -1.92 3.46
C GLU A 33 -2.59 -2.65 3.96
N ALA A 34 -3.02 -3.70 3.25
CA ALA A 34 -4.16 -4.53 3.63
C ALA A 34 -3.93 -5.99 3.22
N ALA A 35 -4.49 -6.94 3.98
CA ALA A 35 -4.46 -8.36 3.65
C ALA A 35 -5.57 -8.78 2.68
N ASN A 36 -6.61 -7.97 2.52
CA ASN A 36 -7.78 -8.27 1.69
C ASN A 36 -8.53 -6.99 1.28
N GLY A 37 -9.58 -7.16 0.46
CA GLY A 37 -10.37 -6.05 -0.06
C GLY A 37 -11.19 -5.31 1.01
N VAL A 38 -11.64 -5.98 2.08
CA VAL A 38 -12.42 -5.32 3.14
C VAL A 38 -11.53 -4.35 3.91
N GLU A 39 -10.37 -4.82 4.39
CA GLU A 39 -9.37 -3.98 5.05
C GLU A 39 -8.90 -2.81 4.16
N ALA A 40 -8.72 -3.08 2.86
CA ALA A 40 -8.33 -2.04 1.90
C ALA A 40 -9.40 -0.93 1.79
N LEU A 41 -10.67 -1.30 1.70
CA LEU A 41 -11.78 -0.34 1.63
C LEU A 41 -11.96 0.43 2.94
N GLU A 42 -11.74 -0.22 4.09
CA GLU A 42 -11.75 0.47 5.40
C GLU A 42 -10.63 1.52 5.48
N GLY A 43 -9.42 1.16 5.07
CA GLY A 43 -8.28 2.09 5.04
C GLY A 43 -8.47 3.26 4.08
N LEU A 44 -9.13 3.05 2.94
CA LEU A 44 -9.40 4.09 1.95
C LEU A 44 -10.50 5.08 2.37
N ARG A 45 -11.44 4.66 3.22
CA ARG A 45 -12.57 5.50 3.67
C ARG A 45 -12.18 6.49 4.78
N GLY A 46 -11.03 6.32 5.41
CA GLY A 46 -10.59 7.13 6.56
C GLY A 46 -9.62 8.28 6.26
N GLY A 47 -9.29 8.58 5.00
CA GLY A 47 -8.28 9.60 4.63
C GLY A 47 -8.53 10.32 3.32
#